data_AF-A0A968A7C0-F1
#
_entry.id   AF-A0A968A7C0-F1
#
_cell.length_a   1.000
_cell.length_b   1.000
_cell.length_c   1.000
_cell.angle_alpha   90.00
_cell.angle_beta   90.00
_cell.angle_gamma   90.00
#
_symmetry.space_group_name_H-M   'P 1'
#
loop_
_entity.id
_entity.type
_entity.pdbx_description
1 polymer ?
#
loop_
_entity_poly.entity_id
_entity_poly.type
_entity_poly.pdbx_seq_one_letter_code
_entity_poly.pdbx_strand_id
1 'polypeptide(L)'
;MYPETADFIAFVSNGYSIGLLWRSLSGFRRHSRFPVQGLGIPEKWVPDIRRSDHAQFWDRGIPALMLTDTAFYRNNRYHSVGDLPHTLNYSKMAEVTKGLACMLLEIS
;
A
#
# COMPACT_ATOMS: atom_id res chain seq x y z
N MET A 1 -9.37 -13.32 3.03
CA MET A 1 -10.29 -12.83 4.09
C MET A 1 -9.60 -11.64 4.75
N TYR A 2 -10.27 -10.49 4.87
CA TYR A 2 -9.71 -9.30 5.53
C TYR A 2 -9.92 -9.38 7.05
N PRO A 3 -9.05 -8.79 7.87
CA PRO A 3 -9.22 -8.76 9.33
C PRO A 3 -10.38 -7.83 9.74
N GLU A 4 -10.96 -8.07 10.91
CA GLU A 4 -12.03 -7.23 11.48
C GLU A 4 -11.54 -5.81 11.81
N THR A 5 -10.26 -5.67 12.16
CA THR A 5 -9.61 -4.38 12.40
C THR A 5 -8.56 -4.11 11.32
N ALA A 6 -8.58 -2.91 10.76
CA ALA A 6 -7.65 -2.49 9.70
C ALA A 6 -6.26 -2.09 10.23
N ASP A 7 -5.54 -2.96 10.96
CA ASP A 7 -4.13 -2.75 11.37
C ASP A 7 -3.17 -3.46 10.39
N PHE A 8 -3.11 -2.96 9.15
CA PHE A 8 -2.23 -3.49 8.10
C PHE A 8 -1.84 -2.39 7.09
N ILE A 9 -0.86 -2.70 6.22
CA ILE A 9 -0.60 -1.92 4.99
C ILE A 9 -1.31 -2.58 3.80
N ALA A 10 -2.11 -1.81 3.09
CA ALA A 10 -2.79 -2.23 1.87
C ALA A 10 -1.87 -2.05 0.67
N PHE A 11 -1.74 -3.09 -0.14
CA PHE A 11 -1.12 -3.07 -1.46
C PHE A 11 -2.26 -3.06 -2.47
N VAL A 12 -2.42 -1.95 -3.19
CA VAL A 12 -3.56 -1.71 -4.07
C VAL A 12 -3.08 -1.61 -5.51
N SER A 13 -3.78 -2.30 -6.41
CA SER A 13 -3.50 -2.31 -7.84
C SER A 13 -4.78 -2.17 -8.66
N ASN A 14 -4.66 -1.64 -9.88
CA ASN A 14 -5.69 -1.84 -10.89
C ASN A 14 -5.66 -3.28 -11.44
N GLY A 15 -6.61 -3.62 -12.31
CA GLY A 15 -6.67 -4.95 -12.93
C GLY A 15 -5.44 -5.28 -13.77
N TYR A 16 -4.88 -4.30 -14.48
CA TYR A 16 -3.69 -4.46 -15.31
C TYR A 16 -2.42 -4.78 -14.50
N SER A 17 -2.31 -4.21 -13.29
CA SER A 17 -1.14 -4.36 -12.41
C SER A 17 -1.23 -5.57 -11.46
N ILE A 18 -2.20 -6.47 -11.62
CA ILE A 18 -2.46 -7.56 -10.67
C ILE A 18 -1.30 -8.58 -10.56
N GLY A 19 -0.56 -8.80 -11.65
CA GLY A 19 0.65 -9.63 -11.63
C GLY A 19 1.76 -9.03 -10.76
N LEU A 20 1.96 -7.71 -10.86
CA LEU A 20 2.90 -6.97 -10.02
C LEU A 20 2.46 -7.04 -8.55
N LEU A 21 1.17 -6.86 -8.26
CA LEU A 21 0.60 -6.96 -6.91
C LEU A 21 0.97 -8.28 -6.22
N TRP A 22 0.70 -9.42 -6.86
CA TRP A 22 0.94 -10.72 -6.23
C TRP A 22 2.43 -11.04 -6.07
N ARG A 23 3.27 -10.63 -7.03
CA ARG A 23 4.73 -10.76 -6.91
C ARG A 23 5.25 -9.95 -5.72
N SER A 24 4.86 -8.67 -5.61
CA SER A 24 5.23 -7.80 -4.51
C SER A 24 4.74 -8.32 -3.15
N LEU A 25 3.47 -8.72 -3.04
CA LEU A 25 2.94 -9.30 -1.79
C LEU A 25 3.68 -10.57 -1.38
N SER A 26 3.98 -11.45 -2.34
CA SER A 26 4.72 -12.68 -2.06
C SER A 26 6.14 -12.38 -1.58
N GLY A 27 6.85 -11.46 -2.24
CA GLY A 27 8.20 -11.06 -1.84
C GLY A 27 8.22 -10.39 -0.46
N PHE A 28 7.29 -9.47 -0.21
CA PHE A 28 7.19 -8.82 1.11
C PHE A 28 6.96 -9.83 2.24
N ARG A 29 6.03 -10.77 2.06
CA ARG A 29 5.68 -11.78 3.08
C ARG A 29 6.79 -12.79 3.36
N ARG A 30 7.74 -12.98 2.43
CA ARG A 30 8.94 -13.80 2.67
C ARG A 30 9.93 -13.13 3.61
N HIS A 31 9.97 -11.80 3.60
CA HIS A 31 10.98 -11.01 4.31
C HIS A 31 10.46 -10.24 5.53
N SER A 32 9.14 -10.13 5.68
CA SER A 32 8.50 -9.42 6.78
C SER A 32 7.27 -10.15 7.30
N ARG A 33 7.05 -10.04 8.62
CA ARG A 33 5.83 -10.50 9.29
C ARG A 33 4.80 -9.38 9.46
N PHE A 34 5.14 -8.15 9.06
CA PHE A 34 4.23 -7.01 9.16
C PHE A 34 2.92 -7.30 8.42
N PRO A 35 1.74 -7.03 9.01
CA PRO A 35 0.46 -7.32 8.38
C PRO A 35 0.27 -6.54 7.07
N VAL A 36 0.04 -7.27 5.97
CA VAL A 36 -0.24 -6.69 4.66
C VAL A 36 -1.43 -7.37 3.98
N GLN A 37 -2.23 -6.57 3.28
CA GLN A 37 -3.37 -7.05 2.51
C GLN A 37 -3.30 -6.57 1.06
N GLY A 38 -3.69 -7.43 0.13
CA GLY A 38 -3.76 -7.11 -1.30
C GLY A 38 -5.16 -6.74 -1.73
N LEU A 39 -5.28 -5.77 -2.63
CA LEU A 39 -6.51 -5.46 -3.35
C LEU A 39 -6.18 -5.17 -4.81
N GLY A 40 -6.55 -6.08 -5.71
CA GLY A 40 -6.53 -5.86 -7.15
C GLY A 40 -7.96 -5.72 -7.65
N ILE A 41 -8.33 -4.54 -8.14
CA ILE A 41 -9.69 -4.28 -8.64
C ILE A 41 -9.63 -3.32 -9.84
N PRO A 42 -10.51 -3.46 -10.85
CA PRO A 42 -10.61 -2.45 -11.90
C PRO A 42 -10.86 -1.06 -11.29
N GLU A 43 -9.96 -0.13 -11.58
CA GLU A 43 -9.96 1.25 -11.08
C GLU A 43 -11.22 2.02 -11.47
N LYS A 44 -11.89 1.60 -12.56
CA LYS A 44 -13.20 2.12 -12.98
C LYS A 44 -14.34 1.79 -12.01
N TRP A 45 -14.19 0.78 -11.16
CA TRP A 45 -15.22 0.36 -10.20
C TRP A 45 -15.08 1.04 -8.85
N VAL A 46 -13.85 1.41 -8.48
CA VAL A 46 -13.56 2.08 -7.21
C VAL A 46 -12.62 3.26 -7.47
N PRO A 47 -13.16 4.45 -7.85
CA PRO A 47 -12.34 5.61 -8.18
C PRO A 47 -11.36 6.04 -7.07
N ASP A 48 -11.70 5.75 -5.80
CA ASP A 48 -10.86 6.08 -4.65
C ASP A 48 -9.48 5.42 -4.66
N ILE A 49 -9.32 4.28 -5.36
CA ILE A 49 -7.99 3.65 -5.46
C ILE A 49 -7.04 4.44 -6.36
N ARG A 50 -7.49 5.51 -7.02
CA ARG A 50 -6.68 6.41 -7.85
C ARG A 50 -6.19 7.67 -7.09
N ARG A 51 -6.43 7.78 -5.78
CA ARG A 51 -6.10 8.98 -4.98
C ARG A 51 -4.64 9.04 -4.50
N SER A 52 -3.68 8.76 -5.38
CA SER A 52 -2.25 9.00 -5.16
C SER A 52 -1.51 8.99 -6.52
N ASP A 53 -0.20 9.25 -6.53
CA ASP A 53 0.59 9.51 -7.75
C ASP A 53 0.64 8.32 -8.72
N HIS A 54 0.45 7.09 -8.21
CA HIS A 54 0.43 5.87 -9.02
C HIS A 54 -0.66 5.89 -10.12
N ALA A 55 -1.72 6.68 -9.97
CA ALA A 55 -2.79 6.78 -10.96
C ALA A 55 -2.28 7.28 -12.33
N GLN A 56 -1.32 8.20 -12.34
CA GLN A 56 -0.75 8.71 -13.59
C GLN A 56 0.11 7.68 -14.33
N PHE A 57 0.62 6.66 -13.62
CA PHE A 57 1.32 5.53 -14.24
C PHE A 57 0.33 4.59 -14.90
N TRP A 58 -0.79 4.30 -14.23
CA TRP A 58 -1.87 3.51 -14.82
C TRP A 58 -2.43 4.14 -16.09
N ASP A 59 -2.60 5.47 -16.12
CA ASP A 59 -3.10 6.19 -17.30
C ASP A 59 -2.16 6.08 -18.51
N ARG A 60 -0.87 5.82 -18.26
CA ARG A 60 0.16 5.59 -19.28
C ARG A 60 0.39 4.11 -19.58
N GLY A 61 -0.42 3.21 -19.01
CA GLY A 61 -0.25 1.77 -19.16
C GLY A 61 1.00 1.21 -18.45
N ILE A 62 1.57 1.94 -17.48
CA ILE A 62 2.74 1.50 -16.72
C ILE A 62 2.24 0.79 -15.45
N PRO A 63 2.64 -0.48 -15.21
CA PRO A 63 2.28 -1.19 -13.98
C PRO A 63 2.77 -0.44 -12.73
N ALA A 64 1.86 -0.20 -11.78
CA ALA A 64 2.18 0.49 -10.54
C ALA A 64 1.30 0.01 -9.38
N LEU A 65 1.80 0.15 -8.15
CA LEU A 65 1.09 -0.17 -6.92
C LEU A 65 0.99 1.05 -6.02
N MET A 66 -0.12 1.15 -5.29
CA MET A 66 -0.24 2.05 -4.14
C MET A 66 -0.09 1.24 -2.86
N LEU A 67 0.85 1.66 -2.01
CA LEU A 67 0.99 1.11 -0.67
C LEU A 67 0.50 2.14 0.32
N THR A 68 -0.51 1.77 1.12
CA THR A 68 -1.15 2.74 2.01
C THR A 68 -1.61 2.09 3.30
N ASP A 69 -1.52 2.86 4.37
CA ASP A 69 -2.19 2.57 5.62
C ASP A 69 -3.65 3.06 5.60
N THR A 70 -4.25 3.32 4.44
CA THR A 70 -5.62 3.83 4.33
C THR A 70 -5.85 5.13 5.13
N ALA A 71 -4.83 5.99 5.25
CA ALA A 71 -4.80 7.24 6.04
C ALA A 71 -6.14 8.00 6.12
N PHE A 72 -6.81 8.23 4.98
CA PHE A 72 -8.09 8.94 4.94
C PHE A 72 -9.20 8.31 5.81
N TYR A 73 -9.17 6.99 6.01
CA TYR A 73 -10.12 6.24 6.82
C TYR A 73 -9.69 6.04 8.28
N ARG A 74 -8.38 6.18 8.58
CA ARG A 74 -7.82 5.83 9.90
C ARG A 74 -7.22 7.00 10.67
N ASN A 75 -6.78 8.05 9.97
CA ASN A 75 -6.17 9.23 10.58
C ASN A 75 -7.19 10.37 10.68
N ASN A 76 -7.72 10.59 11.87
CA ASN A 76 -8.65 11.70 12.15
C ASN A 76 -8.00 13.10 12.04
N ARG A 77 -6.67 13.16 11.87
CA ARG A 77 -5.90 14.41 11.69
C ARG A 77 -5.47 14.62 10.24
N TYR A 78 -5.87 13.74 9.32
CA TYR A 78 -5.50 13.83 7.91
C TYR A 78 -5.88 15.20 7.32
N HIS A 79 -4.94 15.82 6.59
CA HIS A 79 -5.09 17.18 6.02
C HIS A 79 -5.43 18.28 7.06
N SER A 80 -4.97 18.11 8.30
CA SER A 80 -5.11 19.13 9.34
C SER A 80 -3.75 19.53 9.92
N VAL A 81 -3.73 20.64 10.65
CA VAL A 81 -2.54 21.09 11.41
C VAL A 81 -2.11 20.09 12.49
N GLY A 82 -2.97 19.13 12.84
CA GLY A 82 -2.68 18.08 13.82
C GLY A 82 -1.94 16.87 13.25
N ASP A 83 -1.70 16.81 11.94
CA ASP A 83 -0.88 15.78 11.29
C ASP A 83 0.61 16.08 11.56
N LEU A 84 1.11 15.57 12.68
CA LEU A 84 2.38 16.01 13.28
C LEU A 84 3.35 14.84 13.41
N PRO A 85 4.67 15.06 13.29
CA PRO A 85 5.66 13.99 13.34
C PRO A 85 5.55 13.08 14.57
N HIS A 86 5.24 13.64 15.75
CA HIS A 86 5.14 12.88 17.00
C HIS A 86 3.92 11.94 17.08
N THR A 87 2.99 12.01 16.13
CA THR A 87 1.82 11.10 16.07
C THR A 87 2.14 9.82 15.30
N LEU A 88 3.31 9.75 14.66
CA LEU A 88 3.75 8.62 13.85
C LEU A 88 4.36 7.50 14.70
N ASN A 89 4.11 6.26 14.29
CA ASN A 89 4.81 5.10 14.85
C ASN A 89 6.04 4.76 14.00
N TYR A 90 7.16 5.40 14.33
CA TYR A 90 8.42 5.22 13.60
C TYR A 90 8.94 3.78 13.62
N SER A 91 8.73 3.03 14.70
CA SER A 91 9.13 1.63 14.78
C SER A 91 8.40 0.77 13.74
N LYS A 92 7.07 0.93 13.62
CA LYS A 92 6.27 0.25 12.59
C LYS A 92 6.67 0.72 11.18
N MET A 93 6.91 2.02 10.98
CA MET A 93 7.36 2.55 9.69
C MET A 93 8.71 1.97 9.25
N ALA A 94 9.64 1.81 10.20
CA ALA A 94 10.94 1.20 9.94
C ALA A 94 10.82 -0.29 9.54
N GLU A 95 9.93 -1.04 10.20
CA GLU A 95 9.66 -2.44 9.85
C GLU A 95 9.08 -2.57 8.43
N VAL A 96 8.10 -1.74 8.08
CA VAL A 96 7.53 -1.69 6.72
C VAL A 96 8.61 -1.35 5.70
N THR A 97 9.41 -0.31 5.97
CA THR A 97 10.48 0.15 5.06
C THR A 97 11.50 -0.94 4.79
N LYS A 98 11.96 -1.66 5.83
CA LYS A 98 12.88 -2.78 5.69
C LYS A 98 12.26 -3.91 4.86
N GLY A 99 11.00 -4.26 5.13
CA GLY A 99 10.27 -5.26 4.35
C GLY A 99 10.16 -4.88 2.87
N LEU A 100 9.92 -3.60 2.56
CA LEU A 100 9.86 -3.10 1.19
C LEU A 100 11.21 -3.15 0.49
N ALA A 101 12.30 -2.79 1.18
CA ALA A 101 13.64 -2.88 0.61
C ALA A 101 13.99 -4.33 0.21
N CYS A 102 13.73 -5.30 1.09
CA CYS A 102 13.94 -6.72 0.78
C CYS A 102 13.03 -7.21 -0.37
N MET A 103 11.75 -6.81 -0.35
CA MET A 103 10.82 -7.13 -1.45
C MET A 103 11.35 -6.62 -2.80
N LEU A 104 11.80 -5.36 -2.87
CA LEU A 104 12.30 -4.77 -4.11
C LEU A 104 13.53 -5.53 -4.64
N LEU A 105 14.47 -5.90 -3.77
CA LEU A 105 15.64 -6.70 -4.14
C LEU A 105 15.26 -8.08 -4.68
N GLU A 106 14.17 -8.68 -4.21
CA GLU A 106 13.72 -10.00 -4.64
C GLU A 106 12.98 -9.98 -5.99
N ILE A 107 12.18 -8.93 -6.24
CA ILE A 107 11.33 -8.86 -7.45
C ILE A 107 11.99 -8.13 -8.64
N SER A 108 13.18 -7.58 -8.42
CA SER A 108 14.02 -6.92 -9.44
C SER A 108 14.53 -7.90 -10.49
#